data_AF-A0A2S7CN37-F1
#
_entry.id   AF-A0A2S7CN37-F1
#
_cell.length_a   1.000
_cell.length_b   1.000
_cell.length_c   1.000
_cell.angle_alpha   90.00
_cell.angle_beta   90.00
_cell.angle_gamma   90.00
#
_symmetry.space_group_name_H-M   'P 1'
#
loop_
_entity.id
_entity.type
_entity.pdbx_description
1 polymer ?
#
loop_
_entity_poly.entity_id
_entity_poly.type
_entity_poly.pdbx_seq_one_letter_code
_entity_poly.pdbx_strand_id
1 'polypeptide(L)'
;MTQAMLDGLAKKMPLDMQGTPEKIEVASAHHLLQKVVDHLGEVLHKTGSFENPRFDQASLHEMFEAIKLPSSLTIEIGQATTKVIRGRELVELYQQAAMELKKKLENGKTPFLAMINEGRVVPVVFGFEKIFELQSHRIEYKPPKGSKSYSYQDGNHPLSGSPKGGKLKEVEVRDLRDLSTLSLGCIARGVIISEDVTIRLKQRAAQSPPAHYLTSGQRAQFEAALVDALALKTGNAPCEMRSAIENASIEQLQEFNSYLRSLPLTRSSAV
;
A
#
# COMPACT_ATOMS: atom_id res chain seq x y z
N MET A 1 1.26 -8.04 -5.99
CA MET A 1 1.42 -9.44 -6.45
C MET A 1 0.09 -10.18 -6.61
N THR A 2 -0.73 -10.33 -5.56
CA THR A 2 -2.03 -11.03 -5.68
C THR A 2 -2.96 -10.38 -6.72
N GLN A 3 -2.98 -9.04 -6.79
CA GLN A 3 -3.69 -8.30 -7.85
C GLN A 3 -3.14 -8.63 -9.24
N ALA A 4 -1.82 -8.48 -9.45
CA ALA A 4 -1.15 -8.82 -10.71
C ALA A 4 -1.45 -10.26 -11.17
N MET A 5 -1.52 -11.21 -10.23
CA MET A 5 -1.89 -12.59 -10.48
C MET A 5 -3.33 -12.73 -10.98
N LEU A 6 -4.29 -12.08 -10.32
CA LEU A 6 -5.70 -12.10 -10.74
C LEU A 6 -5.90 -11.44 -12.10
N ASP A 7 -5.24 -10.31 -12.36
CA ASP A 7 -5.31 -9.59 -13.63
C ASP A 7 -4.73 -10.41 -14.78
N GLY A 8 -3.59 -11.06 -14.55
CA GLY A 8 -2.96 -11.97 -15.51
C GLY A 8 -3.87 -13.16 -15.84
N LEU A 9 -4.47 -13.77 -14.82
CA LEU A 9 -5.42 -14.87 -14.98
C LEU A 9 -6.67 -14.46 -15.74
N ALA A 10 -7.24 -13.27 -15.45
CA ALA A 10 -8.38 -12.72 -16.19
C ALA A 10 -8.06 -12.52 -17.68
N LYS A 11 -6.81 -12.16 -18.00
CA LYS A 11 -6.30 -12.02 -19.37
C LYS A 11 -5.84 -13.34 -20.01
N LYS A 12 -6.09 -14.48 -19.35
CA LYS A 12 -5.65 -15.82 -19.78
C LYS A 12 -4.14 -15.95 -19.98
N MET A 13 -3.36 -15.17 -19.24
CA MET A 13 -1.91 -15.28 -19.26
C MET A 13 -1.47 -16.54 -18.49
N PRO A 14 -0.47 -17.28 -18.98
CA PRO A 14 0.00 -18.48 -18.30
C PRO A 14 0.71 -18.14 -16.99
N LEU A 15 0.37 -18.82 -15.90
CA LEU A 15 1.14 -18.75 -14.65
C LEU A 15 2.50 -19.43 -14.83
N ASP A 16 3.57 -18.83 -14.30
CA ASP A 16 4.87 -19.49 -14.19
C ASP A 16 4.83 -20.55 -13.07
N MET A 17 4.42 -21.76 -13.44
CA MET A 17 4.34 -22.93 -12.56
C MET A 17 5.58 -23.84 -12.71
N GLN A 18 6.78 -23.24 -12.85
CA GLN A 18 8.05 -23.99 -12.93
C GLN A 18 8.73 -24.20 -11.57
N GLY A 19 8.08 -23.78 -10.47
CA GLY A 19 8.58 -24.01 -9.11
C GLY A 19 8.57 -25.49 -8.71
N THR A 20 9.37 -25.82 -7.70
CA THR A 20 9.43 -27.18 -7.14
C THR A 20 8.05 -27.63 -6.66
N PRO A 21 7.63 -28.90 -6.91
CA PRO A 21 6.44 -29.48 -6.30
C PRO A 21 6.43 -29.32 -4.78
N GLU A 22 5.28 -28.97 -4.22
CA GLU A 22 5.13 -28.79 -2.78
C GLU A 22 4.03 -29.66 -2.19
N LYS A 23 4.11 -29.90 -0.88
CA LYS A 23 3.16 -30.70 -0.12
C LYS A 23 2.45 -29.81 0.91
N ILE A 24 1.13 -29.94 1.00
CA ILE A 24 0.29 -29.22 1.95
C ILE A 24 -0.49 -30.24 2.78
N GLU A 25 -0.29 -30.19 4.09
CA GLU A 25 -1.02 -31.01 5.05
C GLU A 25 -2.23 -30.24 5.59
N VAL A 26 -3.38 -30.91 5.61
CA VAL A 26 -4.66 -30.33 6.01
C VAL A 26 -5.38 -31.26 6.97
N ALA A 27 -5.88 -30.71 8.08
CA ALA A 27 -6.61 -31.49 9.07
C ALA A 27 -7.94 -32.06 8.53
N SER A 28 -8.59 -31.34 7.62
CA SER A 28 -9.84 -31.75 6.97
C SER A 28 -10.03 -31.03 5.64
N ALA A 29 -10.90 -31.56 4.78
CA ALA A 29 -11.23 -30.95 3.48
C ALA A 29 -11.79 -29.52 3.61
N HIS A 30 -12.48 -29.22 4.72
CA HIS A 30 -13.07 -27.89 4.97
C HIS A 30 -11.99 -26.80 5.16
N HIS A 31 -10.77 -27.18 5.52
CA HIS A 31 -9.66 -26.23 5.72
C HIS A 31 -8.73 -26.12 4.49
N LEU A 32 -9.02 -26.85 3.41
CA LEU A 32 -8.15 -26.92 2.24
C LEU A 32 -7.88 -25.54 1.64
N LEU A 33 -8.94 -24.83 1.26
CA LEU A 33 -8.81 -23.51 0.62
C LEU A 33 -8.04 -22.55 1.53
N GLN A 34 -8.35 -22.56 2.83
CA GLN A 34 -7.67 -21.73 3.81
C GLN A 34 -6.17 -22.01 3.86
N LYS A 35 -5.77 -23.28 3.86
CA LYS A 35 -4.35 -23.64 3.84
C LYS A 35 -3.65 -23.30 2.54
N VAL A 36 -4.34 -23.41 1.41
CA VAL A 36 -3.80 -22.97 0.12
C VAL A 36 -3.64 -21.45 0.06
N VAL A 37 -4.57 -20.68 0.65
CA VAL A 37 -4.46 -19.22 0.78
C VAL A 37 -3.22 -18.84 1.58
N ASP A 38 -3.00 -19.49 2.72
CA ASP A 38 -1.85 -19.21 3.59
C ASP A 38 -0.54 -19.58 2.89
N HIS A 39 -0.50 -20.75 2.23
CA HIS A 39 0.63 -21.21 1.43
C HIS A 39 0.95 -20.25 0.27
N LEU A 40 -0.06 -19.79 -0.48
CA LEU A 40 0.13 -18.79 -1.54
C LEU A 40 0.73 -17.50 -0.98
N GLY A 41 0.29 -17.05 0.20
CA GLY A 41 0.87 -15.90 0.89
C GLY A 41 2.36 -16.07 1.18
N GLU A 42 2.77 -17.26 1.65
CA GLU A 42 4.18 -17.60 1.89
C GLU A 42 5.01 -17.61 0.60
N VAL A 43 4.50 -18.21 -0.48
CA VAL A 43 5.18 -18.23 -1.78
C VAL A 43 5.42 -16.81 -2.29
N LEU A 44 4.38 -15.97 -2.28
CA LEU A 44 4.48 -14.57 -2.71
C LEU A 44 5.47 -13.75 -1.87
N HIS A 45 5.56 -14.05 -0.57
CA HIS A 45 6.55 -13.44 0.33
C HIS A 45 7.98 -13.89 0.01
N LYS A 46 8.20 -15.20 -0.18
CA LYS A 46 9.52 -15.81 -0.50
C LYS A 46 10.09 -15.32 -1.82
N THR A 47 9.26 -15.01 -2.81
CA THR A 47 9.70 -14.41 -4.09
C THR A 47 10.35 -13.02 -3.95
N GLY A 48 10.47 -12.47 -2.73
CA GLY A 48 11.21 -11.23 -2.47
C GLY A 48 10.54 -9.99 -3.07
N SER A 49 9.24 -10.09 -3.40
CA SER A 49 8.53 -9.08 -4.18
C SER A 49 8.38 -7.73 -3.49
N PHE A 50 8.46 -7.70 -2.16
CA PHE A 50 8.26 -6.49 -1.37
C PHE A 50 9.54 -5.69 -1.13
N GLU A 51 10.72 -6.28 -1.30
CA GLU A 51 12.01 -5.64 -0.99
C GLU A 51 12.92 -5.48 -2.21
N ASN A 52 12.56 -6.08 -3.35
CA ASN A 52 13.37 -5.98 -4.57
C ASN A 52 13.08 -4.64 -5.29
N PRO A 53 14.07 -3.72 -5.40
CA PRO A 53 13.89 -2.41 -6.03
C PRO A 53 13.45 -2.47 -7.49
N ARG A 54 13.62 -3.63 -8.16
CA ARG A 54 13.14 -3.83 -9.54
C ARG A 54 11.62 -3.74 -9.65
N PHE A 55 10.87 -4.02 -8.57
CA PHE A 55 9.41 -3.95 -8.60
C PHE A 55 8.84 -2.53 -8.44
N ASP A 56 9.66 -1.55 -8.06
CA ASP A 56 9.22 -0.14 -7.97
C ASP A 56 8.79 0.42 -9.33
N GLN A 57 9.35 -0.12 -10.43
CA GLN A 57 9.08 0.31 -11.80
C GLN A 57 8.51 -0.81 -12.69
N ALA A 58 8.55 -2.07 -12.23
CA ALA A 58 8.02 -3.21 -12.97
C ALA A 58 6.52 -3.05 -13.25
N SER A 59 6.10 -3.30 -14.48
CA SER A 59 4.72 -3.50 -14.87
C SER A 59 4.06 -4.66 -14.10
N LEU A 60 2.72 -4.71 -14.08
CA LEU A 60 1.99 -5.86 -13.52
C LEU A 60 2.40 -7.17 -14.20
N HIS A 61 2.78 -7.11 -15.48
CA HIS A 61 3.26 -8.26 -16.23
C HIS A 61 4.61 -8.77 -15.72
N GLU A 62 5.60 -7.88 -15.55
CA GLU A 62 6.91 -8.24 -15.00
C GLU A 62 6.80 -8.72 -13.54
N MET A 63 5.87 -8.15 -12.76
CA MET A 63 5.52 -8.67 -11.44
C MET A 63 4.93 -10.07 -11.52
N PHE A 64 4.03 -10.32 -12.48
CA PHE A 64 3.39 -11.61 -12.67
C PHE A 64 4.40 -12.70 -13.08
N GLU A 65 5.33 -12.40 -13.99
CA GLU A 65 6.39 -13.34 -14.41
C GLU A 65 7.36 -13.67 -13.27
N ALA A 66 7.52 -12.80 -12.28
CA ALA A 66 8.36 -13.08 -11.14
C ALA A 66 7.73 -14.05 -10.12
N ILE A 67 6.42 -14.33 -10.23
CA ILE A 67 5.72 -15.25 -9.33
C ILE A 67 6.02 -16.69 -9.75
N LYS A 68 7.03 -17.29 -9.11
CA LYS A 68 7.35 -18.71 -9.28
C LYS A 68 6.46 -19.57 -8.41
N LEU A 69 5.40 -20.11 -8.98
CA LEU A 69 4.49 -21.02 -8.28
C LEU A 69 4.98 -22.48 -8.40
N PRO A 70 4.74 -23.31 -7.38
CA PRO A 70 4.92 -24.76 -7.48
C PRO A 70 4.23 -25.36 -8.72
N SER A 71 4.89 -26.31 -9.38
CA SER A 71 4.34 -27.00 -10.55
C SER A 71 3.20 -27.97 -10.22
N SER A 72 3.10 -28.39 -8.96
CA SER A 72 2.04 -29.24 -8.43
C SER A 72 1.95 -29.12 -6.92
N LEU A 73 0.75 -29.32 -6.37
CA LEU A 73 0.51 -29.42 -4.95
C LEU A 73 0.03 -30.82 -4.58
N THR A 74 0.74 -31.47 -3.66
CA THR A 74 0.30 -32.72 -3.03
C THR A 74 -0.46 -32.37 -1.76
N ILE A 75 -1.77 -32.56 -1.76
CA ILE A 75 -2.65 -32.32 -0.62
C ILE A 75 -2.77 -33.62 0.17
N GLU A 76 -2.42 -33.59 1.46
CA GLU A 76 -2.69 -34.69 2.39
C GLU A 76 -3.78 -34.28 3.39
N ILE A 77 -4.88 -35.02 3.39
CA ILE A 77 -6.02 -34.78 4.29
C ILE A 77 -6.05 -35.89 5.34
N GLY A 78 -5.75 -35.54 6.59
CA GLY A 78 -5.61 -36.51 7.69
C GLY A 78 -4.57 -37.59 7.38
N GLN A 79 -4.84 -38.84 7.77
CA GLN A 79 -3.92 -39.97 7.55
C GLN A 79 -4.19 -40.79 6.27
N ALA A 80 -5.15 -40.41 5.41
CA ALA A 80 -5.66 -41.34 4.39
C ALA A 80 -5.76 -40.83 2.95
N THR A 81 -5.99 -39.53 2.72
CA THR A 81 -6.26 -39.04 1.36
C THR A 81 -5.16 -38.13 0.87
N THR A 82 -4.37 -38.64 -0.07
CA THR A 82 -3.38 -37.86 -0.83
C THR A 82 -3.94 -37.54 -2.21
N LYS A 83 -4.02 -36.25 -2.56
CA LYS A 83 -4.42 -35.79 -3.90
C LYS A 83 -3.33 -34.92 -4.49
N VAL A 84 -2.89 -35.23 -5.70
CA VAL A 84 -1.95 -34.39 -6.45
C VAL A 84 -2.74 -33.50 -7.40
N ILE A 85 -2.62 -32.19 -7.21
CA ILE A 85 -3.28 -31.15 -8.01
C ILE A 85 -2.24 -30.53 -8.94
N ARG A 86 -2.54 -30.50 -10.25
CA ARG A 86 -1.62 -30.02 -11.30
C ARG A 86 -2.37 -29.44 -12.50
N GLY A 87 -1.65 -28.70 -13.35
CA GLY A 87 -2.20 -28.17 -14.60
C GLY A 87 -3.39 -27.24 -14.35
N ARG A 88 -4.47 -27.41 -15.11
CA ARG A 88 -5.64 -26.53 -15.04
C ARG A 88 -6.30 -26.49 -13.64
N GLU A 89 -6.40 -27.63 -12.98
CA GLU A 89 -6.98 -27.71 -11.64
C GLU A 89 -6.18 -26.87 -10.62
N LEU A 90 -4.86 -26.84 -10.79
CA LEU A 90 -3.98 -26.03 -9.96
C LEU A 90 -4.15 -24.53 -10.23
N VAL A 91 -4.32 -24.14 -11.50
CA VAL A 91 -4.58 -22.75 -11.89
C VAL A 91 -5.89 -22.25 -11.27
N GLU A 92 -6.96 -23.04 -11.35
CA GLU A 92 -8.26 -22.69 -10.78
C GLU A 92 -8.19 -22.58 -9.24
N LEU A 93 -7.46 -23.49 -8.60
CA LEU A 93 -7.23 -23.45 -7.15
C LEU A 93 -6.44 -22.21 -6.73
N TYR A 94 -5.39 -21.85 -7.47
CA TYR A 94 -4.60 -20.65 -7.23
C TYR A 94 -5.39 -19.37 -7.47
N GLN A 95 -6.29 -19.35 -8.46
CA GLN A 95 -7.19 -18.22 -8.69
C GLN A 95 -8.11 -17.99 -7.47
N GLN A 96 -8.74 -19.06 -6.97
CA GLN A 96 -9.59 -18.98 -5.77
C GLN A 96 -8.80 -18.52 -4.55
N ALA A 97 -7.60 -19.07 -4.34
CA ALA A 97 -6.73 -18.69 -3.25
C ALA A 97 -6.27 -17.23 -3.35
N ALA A 98 -5.95 -16.75 -4.56
CA ALA A 98 -5.58 -15.36 -4.79
C ALA A 98 -6.75 -14.40 -4.52
N MET A 99 -7.98 -14.74 -4.91
CA MET A 99 -9.17 -13.94 -4.60
C MET A 99 -9.39 -13.80 -3.10
N GLU A 100 -9.32 -14.91 -2.36
CA GLU A 100 -9.51 -14.91 -0.92
C GLU A 100 -8.35 -14.20 -0.19
N LEU A 101 -7.12 -14.37 -0.67
CA LEU A 101 -5.95 -13.66 -0.14
C LEU A 101 -6.07 -12.15 -0.36
N LYS A 102 -6.48 -11.69 -1.55
CA LYS A 102 -6.75 -10.26 -1.82
C LYS A 102 -7.78 -9.72 -0.83
N LYS A 103 -8.92 -10.38 -0.68
CA LYS A 103 -9.99 -9.98 0.24
C LYS A 103 -9.51 -9.88 1.70
N LYS A 104 -8.69 -10.83 2.16
CA LYS A 104 -8.11 -10.78 3.51
C LYS A 104 -7.13 -9.64 3.70
N LEU A 105 -6.30 -9.39 2.70
CA LEU A 105 -5.34 -8.29 2.71
C LEU A 105 -6.06 -6.94 2.76
N GLU A 106 -7.12 -6.80 1.97
CA GLU A 106 -7.95 -5.58 1.92
C GLU A 106 -8.70 -5.32 3.23
N ASN A 107 -9.19 -6.37 3.89
CA ASN A 107 -9.91 -6.26 5.16
C ASN A 107 -9.00 -6.23 6.40
N GLY A 108 -7.73 -6.63 6.28
CA GLY A 108 -6.96 -7.09 7.43
C GLY A 108 -5.84 -6.18 7.90
N LYS A 109 -5.01 -5.65 6.99
CA LYS A 109 -3.70 -5.04 7.34
C LYS A 109 -3.03 -4.23 6.22
N THR A 110 -3.55 -4.25 5.00
CA THR A 110 -2.86 -3.59 3.87
C THR A 110 -3.00 -2.07 3.99
N PRO A 111 -1.88 -1.32 3.94
CA PRO A 111 -1.95 0.14 3.93
C PRO A 111 -2.85 0.63 2.81
N PHE A 112 -3.80 1.51 3.13
CA PHE A 112 -4.80 2.01 2.19
C PHE A 112 -4.19 2.60 0.90
N LEU A 113 -3.10 3.36 1.03
CA LEU A 113 -2.39 3.91 -0.13
C LEU A 113 -1.79 2.83 -1.03
N ALA A 114 -1.35 1.70 -0.46
CA ALA A 114 -0.87 0.57 -1.26
C ALA A 114 -2.03 -0.12 -1.99
N MET A 115 -3.22 -0.22 -1.38
CA MET A 115 -4.41 -0.76 -2.06
C MET A 115 -4.82 0.08 -3.27
N ILE A 116 -4.84 1.41 -3.11
CA ILE A 116 -5.10 2.36 -4.21
C ILE A 116 -4.01 2.29 -5.30
N ASN A 117 -2.78 1.94 -4.92
CA ASN A 117 -1.63 1.89 -5.82
C ASN A 117 -1.31 0.47 -6.31
N GLU A 118 -2.34 -0.36 -6.51
CA GLU A 118 -2.21 -1.72 -7.07
C GLU A 118 -1.21 -2.62 -6.31
N GLY A 119 -1.11 -2.40 -4.99
CA GLY A 119 -0.21 -3.10 -4.08
C GLY A 119 1.22 -2.53 -4.02
N ARG A 120 1.54 -1.49 -4.80
CA ARG A 120 2.84 -0.80 -4.72
C ARG A 120 2.89 0.16 -3.55
N VAL A 121 3.99 0.12 -2.78
CA VAL A 121 4.19 1.01 -1.64
C VAL A 121 4.34 2.46 -2.13
N VAL A 122 3.57 3.37 -1.55
CA VAL A 122 3.77 4.82 -1.68
C VAL A 122 4.62 5.25 -0.47
N PRO A 123 5.92 5.54 -0.65
CA PRO A 123 6.76 5.97 0.46
C PRO A 123 6.40 7.39 0.86
N VAL A 124 5.93 7.50 2.10
CA VAL A 124 5.59 8.76 2.74
C VAL A 124 6.38 8.85 4.04
N VAL A 125 6.98 10.01 4.31
CA VAL A 125 7.61 10.30 5.60
C VAL A 125 6.88 11.46 6.24
N PHE A 126 6.47 11.28 7.50
CA PHE A 126 5.83 12.32 8.29
C PHE A 126 6.85 12.98 9.21
N GLY A 127 7.07 14.28 9.02
CA GLY A 127 7.86 15.13 9.89
C GLY A 127 6.94 15.83 10.89
N PHE A 128 7.13 15.54 12.16
CA PHE A 128 6.39 16.17 13.25
C PHE A 128 7.21 17.28 13.90
N GLU A 129 6.53 18.29 14.44
CA GLU A 129 7.16 19.30 15.28
C GLU A 129 7.76 18.69 16.55
N LYS A 130 8.77 19.37 17.10
CA LYS A 130 9.30 18.99 18.40
C LYS A 130 8.20 19.11 19.44
N ILE A 131 8.09 18.10 20.29
CA ILE A 131 7.22 18.13 21.45
C ILE A 131 7.92 18.96 22.53
N PHE A 132 7.25 19.99 23.04
CA PHE A 132 7.76 20.86 24.09
C PHE A 132 7.15 20.47 25.45
N GLU A 133 7.76 20.89 26.56
CA GLU A 133 7.18 20.71 27.91
C GLU A 133 6.87 19.25 28.31
N LEU A 134 7.68 18.29 27.83
CA LEU A 134 7.62 16.91 28.33
C LEU A 134 8.03 16.89 29.81
N GLN A 135 7.13 16.47 30.70
CA GLN A 135 7.50 16.07 32.05
C GLN A 135 8.26 14.75 31.99
N SER A 136 9.29 14.59 32.81
CA SER A 136 10.06 13.35 32.85
C SER A 136 10.16 12.84 34.28
N HIS A 137 9.79 11.57 34.49
CA HIS A 137 10.02 10.89 35.76
C HIS A 137 11.02 9.75 35.55
N ARG A 138 11.93 9.57 36.51
CA ARG A 138 12.95 8.52 36.48
C ARG A 138 12.59 7.46 37.52
N ILE A 139 12.47 6.22 37.07
CA ILE A 139 12.29 5.05 37.94
C ILE A 139 13.63 4.37 38.08
N GLU A 140 14.13 4.29 39.32
CA GLU A 140 15.33 3.53 39.64
C GLU A 140 14.94 2.07 39.89
N TYR A 141 15.43 1.16 39.03
CA TYR A 141 15.30 -0.27 39.27
C TYR A 141 16.58 -0.81 39.91
N LYS A 142 16.41 -1.84 40.75
CA LYS A 142 17.55 -2.58 41.29
C LYS A 142 18.36 -3.22 40.15
N PRO A 143 19.69 -3.36 40.33
CA PRO A 143 20.54 -4.07 39.38
C PRO A 143 19.97 -5.45 39.00
N PRO A 144 20.09 -5.88 37.73
CA PRO A 144 20.86 -5.25 36.65
C PRO A 144 20.09 -4.23 35.81
N LYS A 145 18.84 -3.90 36.16
CA LYS A 145 17.92 -3.16 35.27
C LYS A 145 18.24 -1.66 35.14
N GLY A 146 19.04 -1.09 36.06
CA GLY A 146 19.42 0.32 36.05
C GLY A 146 18.22 1.27 36.20
N SER A 147 18.42 2.56 35.94
CA SER A 147 17.32 3.52 35.95
C SER A 147 16.69 3.67 34.56
N LYS A 148 15.36 3.80 34.49
CA LYS A 148 14.66 4.17 33.26
C LYS A 148 14.00 5.53 33.42
N SER A 149 14.10 6.36 32.39
CA SER A 149 13.41 7.65 32.32
C SER A 149 12.20 7.52 31.41
N TYR A 150 11.07 8.06 31.85
CA TYR A 150 9.82 8.10 31.11
C TYR A 150 9.41 9.55 30.95
N SER A 151 9.16 9.97 29.71
CA SER A 151 8.72 11.33 29.38
C SER A 151 7.26 11.30 28.94
N TYR A 152 6.45 12.20 29.49
CA TYR A 152 5.01 12.28 29.26
C TYR A 152 4.54 13.74 29.29
N GLN A 153 3.32 13.98 28.83
CA GLN A 153 2.62 15.26 28.97
C GLN A 153 1.32 15.01 29.72
N ASP A 154 0.99 15.90 30.65
CA ASP A 154 -0.32 15.90 31.29
C ASP A 154 -1.34 16.47 30.28
N GLY A 155 -2.16 15.60 29.68
CA GLY A 155 -3.19 15.99 28.71
C GLY A 155 -3.26 15.09 27.47
N ASN A 156 -3.65 15.67 26.33
CA ASN A 156 -3.82 14.94 25.07
C ASN A 156 -2.51 14.26 24.60
N HIS A 157 -2.64 13.15 23.87
CA HIS A 157 -1.51 12.36 23.38
C HIS A 157 -0.48 13.25 22.64
N PRO A 158 0.85 13.08 22.85
CA PRO A 158 1.87 13.97 22.26
C PRO A 158 1.88 14.05 20.73
N LEU A 159 1.13 13.19 20.03
CA LEU A 159 0.96 13.22 18.57
C LEU A 159 -0.47 13.61 18.12
N SER A 160 -1.34 14.03 19.03
CA SER A 160 -2.73 14.37 18.71
C SER A 160 -2.90 15.79 18.16
N GLY A 161 -1.82 16.49 17.81
CA GLY A 161 -1.87 17.85 17.26
C GLY A 161 -2.31 18.94 18.24
N SER A 162 -2.11 18.75 19.56
CA SER A 162 -2.33 19.83 20.54
C SER A 162 -1.29 20.96 20.36
N PRO A 163 -1.52 22.18 20.89
CA PRO A 163 -0.53 23.26 20.86
C PRO A 163 0.83 22.92 21.49
N LYS A 164 0.89 21.85 22.30
CA LYS A 164 2.10 21.35 22.96
C LYS A 164 2.57 20.00 22.41
N GLY A 165 1.79 19.38 21.53
CA GLY A 165 2.08 18.08 20.91
C GLY A 165 2.84 18.25 19.59
N GLY A 166 3.48 17.17 19.15
CA GLY A 166 4.09 17.03 17.83
C GLY A 166 3.00 17.09 16.77
N LYS A 167 2.73 18.31 16.29
CA LYS A 167 1.87 18.55 15.13
C LYS A 167 2.58 18.05 13.88
N LEU A 168 1.83 17.49 12.93
CA LEU A 168 2.38 17.21 11.61
C LEU A 168 2.82 18.54 10.97
N LYS A 169 4.07 18.63 10.54
CA LYS A 169 4.66 19.84 9.95
C LYS A 169 5.05 19.62 8.49
N GLU A 170 5.55 18.43 8.19
CA GLU A 170 6.05 18.09 6.86
C GLU A 170 5.52 16.71 6.44
N VAL A 171 5.16 16.59 5.17
CA VAL A 171 4.96 15.31 4.50
C VAL A 171 5.96 15.22 3.36
N GLU A 172 6.88 14.27 3.41
CA GLU A 172 7.82 13.99 2.33
C GLU A 172 7.29 12.84 1.45
N VAL A 173 7.27 13.06 0.14
CA VAL A 173 6.99 12.06 -0.90
C VAL A 173 8.05 12.14 -1.99
N ARG A 174 8.19 11.11 -2.83
CA ARG A 174 9.27 11.07 -3.84
C ARG A 174 9.06 12.06 -4.98
N ASP A 175 7.85 12.12 -5.50
CA ASP A 175 7.48 12.89 -6.68
C ASP A 175 5.98 13.25 -6.65
N LEU A 176 5.53 13.94 -7.71
CA LEU A 176 4.12 14.34 -7.85
C LEU A 176 3.17 13.17 -8.06
N ARG A 177 3.65 12.00 -8.51
CA ARG A 177 2.81 10.79 -8.67
C ARG A 177 2.53 10.18 -7.30
N ASP A 178 3.54 10.10 -6.45
CA ASP A 178 3.34 9.65 -5.06
C ASP A 178 2.47 10.66 -4.28
N LEU A 179 2.60 11.96 -4.57
CA LEU A 179 1.69 12.98 -4.05
C LEU A 179 0.25 12.79 -4.55
N SER A 180 0.03 12.49 -5.84
CA SER A 180 -1.33 12.28 -6.36
C SER A 180 -2.02 11.10 -5.70
N THR A 181 -1.29 10.02 -5.43
CA THR A 181 -1.84 8.87 -4.71
C THR A 181 -2.18 9.22 -3.26
N LEU A 182 -1.32 9.98 -2.57
CA LEU A 182 -1.60 10.47 -1.23
C LEU A 182 -2.84 11.38 -1.21
N SER A 183 -2.91 12.37 -2.10
CA SER A 183 -4.05 13.30 -2.20
C SER A 183 -5.35 12.57 -2.51
N LEU A 184 -5.35 11.64 -3.47
CA LEU A 184 -6.52 10.81 -3.77
C LEU A 184 -6.96 10.00 -2.55
N GLY A 185 -6.02 9.38 -1.84
CA GLY A 185 -6.30 8.61 -0.62
C GLY A 185 -6.83 9.49 0.52
N CYS A 186 -6.32 10.72 0.66
CA CYS A 186 -6.82 11.70 1.62
C CYS A 186 -8.27 12.09 1.31
N ILE A 187 -8.59 12.43 0.05
CA ILE A 187 -9.96 12.75 -0.37
C ILE A 187 -10.89 11.56 -0.13
N ALA A 188 -10.51 10.35 -0.56
CA ALA A 188 -11.31 9.15 -0.38
C ALA A 188 -11.60 8.79 1.09
N ARG A 189 -10.79 9.29 2.03
CA ARG A 189 -10.96 9.08 3.47
C ARG A 189 -11.51 10.30 4.22
N GLY A 190 -11.82 11.39 3.53
CA GLY A 190 -12.21 12.65 4.16
C GLY A 190 -11.12 13.24 5.06
N VAL A 191 -9.85 12.93 4.81
CA VAL A 191 -8.71 13.42 5.58
C VAL A 191 -8.20 14.70 4.92
N ILE A 192 -8.18 15.79 5.68
CA ILE A 192 -7.68 17.09 5.22
C ILE A 192 -6.22 17.25 5.68
N ILE A 193 -5.30 17.47 4.74
CA ILE A 193 -3.95 17.90 5.07
C ILE A 193 -4.00 19.40 5.41
N SER A 194 -3.66 19.76 6.65
CA SER A 194 -3.72 21.16 7.12
C SER A 194 -2.85 22.09 6.26
N GLU A 195 -3.27 23.34 6.10
CA GLU A 195 -2.59 24.34 5.24
C GLU A 195 -1.16 24.67 5.69
N ASP A 196 -0.89 24.53 6.99
CA ASP A 196 0.43 24.77 7.57
C ASP A 196 1.39 23.57 7.43
N VAL A 197 0.92 22.44 6.90
CA VAL A 197 1.76 21.28 6.58
C VAL A 197 2.46 21.50 5.24
N THR A 198 3.78 21.49 5.25
CA THR A 198 4.59 21.60 4.04
C THR A 198 4.69 20.26 3.32
N ILE A 199 4.56 20.25 1.99
CA ILE A 199 4.83 19.06 1.17
C ILE A 199 6.24 19.16 0.60
N ARG A 200 7.07 18.15 0.88
CA ARG A 200 8.43 18.04 0.39
C ARG A 200 8.53 16.92 -0.65
N LEU A 201 8.96 17.26 -1.86
CA LEU A 201 9.26 16.33 -2.93
C LEU A 201 10.75 16.01 -2.92
N LYS A 202 11.11 14.75 -2.64
CA LYS A 202 12.51 14.32 -2.56
C LYS A 202 12.71 12.92 -3.11
N GLN A 203 13.43 12.83 -4.23
CA GLN A 203 13.84 11.55 -4.79
C GLN A 203 15.00 10.94 -3.99
N ARG A 204 14.90 9.66 -3.64
CA ARG A 204 15.99 8.91 -2.99
C ARG A 204 16.95 8.36 -4.04
N ALA A 205 17.89 9.18 -4.52
CA ALA A 205 19.04 8.73 -5.30
C ALA A 205 20.27 9.56 -4.95
N ALA A 206 21.46 8.97 -5.09
CA ALA A 206 22.72 9.60 -4.69
C ALA A 206 23.02 10.92 -5.43
N GLN A 207 22.41 11.13 -6.60
CA GLN A 207 22.56 12.33 -7.43
C GLN A 207 21.22 13.04 -7.70
N SER A 208 20.22 12.85 -6.84
CA SER A 208 18.94 13.55 -6.98
C SER A 208 19.11 15.06 -6.84
N PRO A 209 18.31 15.86 -7.57
CA PRO A 209 18.23 17.29 -7.33
C PRO A 209 17.79 17.59 -5.89
N PRO A 210 18.06 18.81 -5.38
CA PRO A 210 17.60 19.25 -4.07
C PRO A 210 16.09 19.06 -3.90
N ALA A 211 15.67 18.81 -2.65
CA ALA A 211 14.25 18.67 -2.34
C ALA A 211 13.49 19.93 -2.76
N HIS A 212 12.32 19.73 -3.36
CA HIS A 212 11.42 20.81 -3.73
C HIS A 212 10.28 20.89 -2.72
N TYR A 213 9.90 22.09 -2.32
CA TYR A 213 8.86 22.32 -1.33
C TYR A 213 7.66 22.97 -2.02
N LEU A 214 6.47 22.42 -1.81
CA LEU A 214 5.23 23.02 -2.29
C LEU A 214 4.67 23.92 -1.18
N THR A 215 4.32 25.15 -1.56
CA THR A 215 3.53 26.04 -0.69
C THR A 215 2.09 25.53 -0.56
N SER A 216 1.34 26.05 0.43
CA SER A 216 -0.09 25.74 0.59
C SER A 216 -0.89 26.03 -0.67
N GLY A 217 -0.63 27.18 -1.33
CA GLY A 217 -1.28 27.56 -2.59
C GLY A 217 -0.94 26.60 -3.74
N GLN A 218 0.32 26.21 -3.89
CA GLN A 218 0.72 25.23 -4.92
C GLN A 218 0.10 23.86 -4.69
N ARG A 219 0.00 23.43 -3.42
CA ARG A 219 -0.68 22.19 -3.05
C ARG A 219 -2.17 22.25 -3.38
N ALA A 220 -2.85 23.33 -3.03
CA ALA A 220 -4.27 23.51 -3.33
C ALA A 220 -4.54 23.49 -4.85
N GLN A 221 -3.70 24.16 -5.64
CA GLN A 221 -3.77 24.12 -7.10
C GLN A 221 -3.53 22.72 -7.65
N PHE A 222 -2.57 21.98 -7.09
CA PHE A 222 -2.32 20.60 -7.47
C PHE A 222 -3.53 19.70 -7.18
N GLU A 223 -4.11 19.78 -5.99
CA GLU A 223 -5.31 19.01 -5.63
C GLU A 223 -6.52 19.36 -6.51
N ALA A 224 -6.73 20.64 -6.83
CA ALA A 224 -7.77 21.07 -7.76
C ALA A 224 -7.55 20.45 -9.15
N ALA A 225 -6.32 20.50 -9.68
CA ALA A 225 -5.98 19.91 -10.97
C ALA A 225 -6.22 18.40 -11.02
N LEU A 226 -5.98 17.67 -9.92
CA LEU A 226 -6.30 16.24 -9.84
C LEU A 226 -7.80 15.99 -9.94
N VAL A 227 -8.60 16.77 -9.19
CA VAL A 227 -10.07 16.65 -9.21
C VAL A 227 -10.61 16.98 -10.60
N ASP A 228 -10.13 18.05 -11.22
CA ASP A 228 -10.53 18.45 -12.57
C ASP A 228 -10.16 17.39 -13.62
N ALA A 229 -8.96 16.81 -13.52
CA ALA A 229 -8.53 15.74 -14.42
C ALA A 229 -9.43 14.49 -14.31
N LEU A 230 -9.85 14.13 -13.10
CA LEU A 230 -10.77 13.02 -12.87
C LEU A 230 -12.20 13.34 -13.30
N ALA A 231 -12.66 14.57 -13.08
CA ALA A 231 -13.95 15.07 -13.57
C ALA A 231 -14.02 14.93 -15.10
N LEU A 232 -12.99 15.39 -15.81
CA LEU A 232 -12.87 15.24 -17.26
C LEU A 232 -12.87 13.77 -17.70
N LYS A 233 -12.15 12.89 -16.99
CA LYS A 233 -12.10 11.46 -17.32
C LYS A 233 -13.44 10.76 -17.14
N THR A 234 -14.18 11.11 -16.10
CA THR A 234 -15.40 10.40 -15.68
C THR A 234 -16.68 11.04 -16.22
N GLY A 235 -16.61 12.27 -16.72
CA GLY A 235 -17.77 13.07 -17.15
C GLY A 235 -18.53 13.72 -16.00
N ASN A 236 -18.05 13.61 -14.75
CA ASN A 236 -18.64 14.26 -13.59
C ASN A 236 -18.34 15.77 -13.58
N ALA A 237 -19.18 16.56 -12.92
CA ALA A 237 -18.80 17.93 -12.60
C ALA A 237 -17.68 17.96 -11.53
N PRO A 238 -16.76 18.94 -11.54
CA PRO A 238 -15.69 19.04 -10.53
C PRO A 238 -16.19 19.06 -9.07
N CYS A 239 -17.35 19.69 -8.83
CA CYS A 239 -17.97 19.74 -7.51
C CYS A 239 -18.52 18.36 -7.05
N GLU A 240 -18.94 17.51 -7.98
CA GLU A 240 -19.45 16.17 -7.71
C GLU A 240 -18.32 15.15 -7.58
N MET A 241 -17.19 15.40 -8.26
CA MET A 241 -16.07 14.47 -8.33
C MET A 241 -15.47 14.17 -6.95
N ARG A 242 -15.41 15.13 -6.03
CA ARG A 242 -14.95 14.88 -4.64
C ARG A 242 -15.82 13.87 -3.92
N SER A 243 -17.15 14.02 -4.00
CA SER A 243 -18.11 13.05 -3.44
C SER A 243 -18.01 11.69 -4.13
N ALA A 244 -17.79 11.68 -5.45
CA ALA A 244 -17.57 10.43 -6.19
C ALA A 244 -16.29 9.69 -5.73
N ILE A 245 -15.22 10.41 -5.41
CA ILE A 245 -13.98 9.82 -4.86
C ILE A 245 -14.21 9.26 -3.44
N GLU A 246 -14.92 9.99 -2.58
CA GLU A 246 -15.24 9.54 -1.20
C GLU A 246 -16.05 8.25 -1.16
N ASN A 247 -16.91 8.03 -2.14
CA ASN A 247 -17.78 6.86 -2.24
C ASN A 247 -17.25 5.78 -3.21
N ALA A 248 -16.06 5.96 -3.77
CA ALA A 248 -15.49 5.03 -4.74
C ALA A 248 -15.06 3.70 -4.08
N SER A 249 -15.32 2.61 -4.79
CA SER A 249 -14.72 1.30 -4.47
C SER A 249 -13.19 1.34 -4.61
N ILE A 250 -12.49 0.37 -4.01
CA ILE A 250 -11.03 0.26 -4.15
C ILE A 250 -10.63 0.12 -5.63
N GLU A 251 -11.39 -0.64 -6.40
CA GLU A 251 -11.17 -0.84 -7.84
C GLU A 251 -11.28 0.49 -8.60
N GLN A 252 -12.29 1.31 -8.32
CA GLN A 252 -12.43 2.65 -8.92
C GLN A 252 -11.29 3.58 -8.50
N LEU A 253 -10.86 3.53 -7.24
CA LEU A 253 -9.72 4.32 -6.75
C LEU A 253 -8.40 3.90 -7.41
N GLN A 254 -8.22 2.60 -7.71
CA GLN A 254 -7.08 2.09 -8.47
C GLN A 254 -7.10 2.65 -9.90
N GLU A 255 -8.24 2.63 -10.58
CA GLU A 255 -8.39 3.22 -11.92
C GLU A 255 -8.10 4.72 -11.94
N PHE A 256 -8.62 5.46 -10.96
CA PHE A 256 -8.36 6.89 -10.80
C PHE A 256 -6.88 7.16 -10.57
N ASN A 257 -6.26 6.44 -9.64
CA ASN A 257 -4.85 6.59 -9.31
C ASN A 257 -3.95 6.25 -10.51
N SER A 258 -4.23 5.15 -11.20
CA SER A 258 -3.49 4.73 -12.40
C SER A 258 -3.54 5.80 -13.48
N TYR A 259 -4.72 6.37 -13.73
CA TYR A 259 -4.88 7.49 -14.65
C TYR A 259 -4.09 8.74 -14.20
N LEU A 260 -4.26 9.20 -12.96
CA LEU A 260 -3.56 10.39 -12.46
C LEU A 260 -2.04 10.25 -12.56
N ARG A 261 -1.51 9.06 -12.21
CA ARG A 261 -0.07 8.76 -12.29
C ARG A 261 0.45 8.66 -13.72
N SER A 262 -0.43 8.46 -14.71
CA SER A 262 -0.09 8.44 -16.15
C SER A 262 -0.03 9.83 -16.78
N LEU A 263 -0.65 10.84 -16.15
CA LEU A 263 -0.64 12.20 -16.65
C LEU A 263 0.75 12.84 -16.49
N PRO A 264 1.12 13.77 -17.38
CA PRO A 264 2.21 14.69 -17.10
C PRO A 264 1.76 15.61 -15.97
N LEU A 265 1.94 15.15 -14.73
CA LEU A 265 1.71 15.95 -13.52
C LEU A 265 2.78 17.04 -13.50
N THR A 266 2.57 18.11 -14.26
CA THR A 266 3.40 19.29 -14.24
C THR A 266 3.15 20.02 -12.93
N ARG A 267 4.20 20.66 -12.39
CA ARG A 267 4.00 21.75 -11.43
C ARG A 267 3.06 22.72 -12.13
N SER A 268 1.82 22.87 -11.68
CA SER A 268 0.91 23.85 -12.25
C SER A 268 1.62 25.20 -12.24
N SER A 269 2.03 25.61 -13.44
CA SER A 269 2.47 26.92 -13.91
C SER A 269 3.01 27.88 -12.84
N ALA A 270 4.32 28.10 -12.91
CA ALA A 270 4.91 29.38 -12.57
C ALA A 270 4.16 30.49 -13.32
N VAL A 271 3.46 31.33 -12.58
CA VAL A 271 3.47 32.80 -12.73
C VAL A 271 3.50 33.36 -11.31
#